data_AF-A0A973CBH7-F1
#
_entry.id   AF-A0A973CBH7-F1
#
_cell.length_a   1.000
_cell.length_b   1.000
_cell.length_c   1.000
_cell.angle_alpha   90.00
_cell.angle_beta   90.00
_cell.angle_gamma   90.00
#
_symmetry.space_group_name_H-M   'P 1'
#
loop_
_entity.id
_entity.type
_entity.pdbx_description
1 polymer ?
#
loop_
_entity_poly.entity_id
_entity_poly.type
_entity_poly.pdbx_seq_one_letter_code
_entity_poly.pdbx_strand_id
1 'polypeptide(L)'
;MKQAIVSPTGDKFITTVASNHLRESTRSIIVADATLLQVGQWVMLTRLDDRRATINAAVAPYQTESGWTAINNGLRSQEFHQITAISGNDITFAAPIHHAVTADGYWGLKHAAMLENVGIENLTLKGNWQANFVHHKSGVHDGGWSMLRLSNVNNSWVRNVTFSDVNVGLTTSNTAATTLEDITFNGNPGHLSLDINSSTHVLARNIQDLARHWHAAGFSHRAVGNVLTESWHAPDRYHNLHADQPYANLIDKNVGGWNYGLMGGSIGQQPNHLKYLVFWNNNNTAPSNGIYNWSFMRHDSKYGRVIMPYVVGLSGWTFNRIETQQRYRANLSGTPQAHIQPSTQIDSLYEAQLLQRRCVSGQIDTNLLGDWPLAGSTTDLSCNQNKAISFATTPGSFNGIDERIELGDFDHITRLEFDVRYSSWNTAKASFIVSKWDYGTKNPYYIQLGKTGKLSARVNGKGINAGNLGDGNWHHIVMTLNGNILGLNVDGTDHGIVTVILPASNNFPFSVGSTAKNTYPFTGDVENVKLY
;
A
#
# COMPACT_ATOMS: atom_id res chain seq x y z
N MET A 1 -8.17 -35.05 30.14
CA MET A 1 -8.51 -34.48 28.81
C MET A 1 -9.48 -33.34 29.03
N LYS A 2 -9.14 -32.11 28.63
CA LYS A 2 -10.11 -30.99 28.61
C LYS A 2 -11.19 -31.31 27.57
N GLN A 3 -12.45 -31.05 27.89
CA GLN A 3 -13.55 -31.21 26.95
C GLN A 3 -13.33 -30.29 25.74
N ALA A 4 -13.60 -30.77 24.53
CA ALA A 4 -13.48 -29.93 23.34
C ALA A 4 -14.45 -28.76 23.42
N ILE A 5 -13.97 -27.55 23.20
CA ILE A 5 -14.81 -26.35 23.10
C ILE A 5 -15.34 -26.30 21.67
N VAL A 6 -16.66 -26.33 21.52
CA VAL A 6 -17.32 -26.45 20.21
C VAL A 6 -18.33 -25.32 20.04
N SER A 7 -18.31 -24.65 18.89
CA SER A 7 -19.30 -23.63 18.52
C SER A 7 -20.69 -24.25 18.32
N PRO A 8 -21.77 -23.44 18.29
CA PRO A 8 -23.10 -23.93 17.92
C PRO A 8 -23.16 -24.62 16.54
N THR A 9 -22.24 -24.27 15.64
CA THR A 9 -22.11 -24.82 14.28
C THR A 9 -21.08 -25.95 14.17
N GLY A 10 -20.54 -26.42 15.30
CA GLY A 10 -19.65 -27.59 15.34
C GLY A 10 -18.16 -27.28 15.17
N ASP A 11 -17.76 -26.01 15.09
CA ASP A 11 -16.35 -25.64 15.01
C ASP A 11 -15.64 -25.91 16.34
N LYS A 12 -14.50 -26.60 16.29
CA LYS A 12 -13.65 -26.82 17.47
C LYS A 12 -12.74 -25.63 17.70
N PHE A 13 -12.67 -25.15 18.94
CA PHE A 13 -11.84 -24.04 19.37
C PHE A 13 -10.86 -24.44 20.48
N ILE A 14 -9.77 -23.69 20.59
CA ILE A 14 -8.89 -23.68 21.77
C ILE A 14 -9.65 -23.03 22.94
N THR A 15 -10.34 -21.92 22.65
CA THR A 15 -11.19 -21.15 23.56
C THR A 15 -12.21 -20.33 22.77
N THR A 16 -13.36 -20.03 23.36
CA THR A 16 -14.32 -19.05 22.84
C THR A 16 -13.91 -17.63 23.21
N VAL A 17 -14.41 -16.66 22.43
CA VAL A 17 -14.32 -15.24 22.77
C VAL A 17 -15.40 -14.87 23.79
N ALA A 18 -15.03 -14.04 24.78
CA ALA A 18 -15.85 -13.60 25.90
C ALA A 18 -16.02 -12.05 25.95
N SER A 19 -15.52 -11.30 24.96
CA SER A 19 -15.74 -9.86 24.82
C SER A 19 -16.42 -9.47 23.50
N ASN A 20 -17.04 -8.29 23.49
CA ASN A 20 -17.66 -7.67 22.32
C ASN A 20 -16.83 -6.48 21.85
N HIS A 21 -16.60 -6.37 20.54
CA HIS A 21 -15.90 -5.22 19.96
C HIS A 21 -16.45 -4.86 18.59
N LEU A 22 -16.37 -3.57 18.25
CA LEU A 22 -16.65 -3.07 16.91
C LEU A 22 -15.45 -3.35 15.98
N ARG A 23 -15.70 -3.39 14.66
CA ARG A 23 -14.63 -3.51 13.65
C ARG A 23 -13.52 -2.49 13.89
N GLU A 24 -12.27 -2.90 13.70
CA GLU A 24 -11.08 -2.04 13.72
C GLU A 24 -10.92 -1.17 14.98
N SER A 25 -11.61 -1.51 16.08
CA SER A 25 -11.61 -0.70 17.31
C SER A 25 -10.62 -1.18 18.38
N THR A 26 -10.07 -2.37 18.20
CA THR A 26 -9.21 -3.02 19.18
C THR A 26 -8.22 -3.96 18.51
N ARG A 27 -7.14 -4.26 19.25
CA ARG A 27 -6.21 -5.36 18.99
C ARG A 27 -6.28 -6.45 20.06
N SER A 28 -7.22 -6.35 20.99
CA SER A 28 -7.33 -7.24 22.15
C SER A 28 -8.73 -7.82 22.29
N ILE A 29 -8.80 -9.03 22.81
CA ILE A 29 -10.03 -9.75 23.16
C ILE A 29 -9.89 -10.42 24.53
N ILE A 30 -11.01 -10.57 25.23
CA ILE A 30 -11.09 -11.45 26.39
C ILE A 30 -11.55 -12.81 25.88
N VAL A 31 -10.88 -13.88 26.28
CA VAL A 31 -11.26 -15.26 25.99
C VAL A 31 -11.82 -15.97 27.23
N ALA A 32 -12.56 -17.04 27.06
CA ALA A 32 -13.04 -17.85 28.19
C ALA A 32 -11.88 -18.47 28.99
N ASP A 33 -10.84 -18.93 28.31
CA ASP A 33 -9.68 -19.59 28.93
C ASP A 33 -8.41 -19.45 28.07
N ALA A 34 -7.42 -18.72 28.59
CA ALA A 34 -6.14 -18.51 27.93
C ALA A 34 -5.06 -19.55 28.26
N THR A 35 -5.33 -20.55 29.10
CA THR A 35 -4.30 -21.47 29.63
C THR A 35 -3.58 -22.33 28.57
N LEU A 36 -4.15 -22.45 27.37
CA LEU A 36 -3.55 -23.17 26.24
C LEU A 36 -2.95 -22.22 25.18
N LEU A 37 -2.95 -20.92 25.44
CA LEU A 37 -2.40 -19.90 24.55
C LEU A 37 -1.05 -19.42 25.06
N GLN A 38 -0.20 -18.98 24.13
CA GLN A 38 1.15 -18.49 24.43
C GLN A 38 1.45 -17.21 23.67
N VAL A 39 2.25 -16.32 24.25
CA VAL A 39 2.81 -15.17 23.54
C VAL A 39 3.71 -15.66 22.40
N GLY A 40 3.62 -15.01 21.25
CA GLY A 40 4.29 -15.40 19.99
C GLY A 40 3.48 -16.37 19.13
N GLN A 41 2.47 -17.05 19.70
CA GLN A 41 1.65 -18.01 18.97
C GLN A 41 0.78 -17.34 17.91
N TRP A 42 0.67 -17.98 16.75
CA TRP A 42 -0.34 -17.66 15.75
C TRP A 42 -1.65 -18.41 15.99
N VAL A 43 -2.74 -17.67 15.91
CA VAL A 43 -4.10 -18.18 16.05
C VAL A 43 -4.97 -17.68 14.90
N MET A 44 -6.01 -18.46 14.59
CA MET A 44 -7.08 -18.02 13.71
C MET A 44 -8.29 -17.63 14.55
N LEU A 45 -8.63 -16.34 14.55
CA LEU A 45 -9.89 -15.84 15.08
C LEU A 45 -10.98 -16.11 14.02
N THR A 46 -11.98 -16.92 14.35
CA THR A 46 -12.96 -17.36 13.33
C THR A 46 -14.36 -17.60 13.91
N ARG A 47 -15.35 -17.57 13.01
CA ARG A 47 -16.71 -18.08 13.23
C ARG A 47 -17.28 -18.72 11.96
N LEU A 48 -18.20 -19.67 12.12
CA LEU A 48 -19.26 -19.96 11.16
C LEU A 48 -20.58 -19.68 11.82
N ASP A 49 -21.33 -18.74 11.27
CA ASP A 49 -22.62 -18.32 11.81
C ASP A 49 -23.72 -18.50 10.77
N ASP A 50 -24.59 -19.47 11.01
CA ASP A 50 -25.72 -19.86 10.17
C ASP A 50 -27.00 -19.08 10.49
N ARG A 51 -26.97 -18.17 11.48
CA ARG A 51 -28.13 -17.36 11.84
C ARG A 51 -28.48 -16.42 10.68
N ARG A 52 -29.75 -16.47 10.26
CA ARG A 52 -30.26 -15.64 9.16
C ARG A 52 -30.06 -14.15 9.40
N ALA A 53 -30.17 -13.69 10.65
CA ALA A 53 -29.93 -12.30 11.01
C ALA A 53 -28.48 -11.86 10.70
N THR A 54 -27.49 -12.70 11.03
CA THR A 54 -26.08 -12.43 10.75
C THR A 54 -25.79 -12.41 9.25
N ILE A 55 -26.30 -13.39 8.51
CA ILE A 55 -26.18 -13.45 7.05
C ILE A 55 -26.79 -12.21 6.39
N ASN A 56 -28.02 -11.85 6.79
CA ASN A 56 -28.71 -10.67 6.26
C ASN A 56 -27.93 -9.39 6.56
N ALA A 57 -27.38 -9.24 7.76
CA ALA A 57 -26.57 -8.09 8.12
C ALA A 57 -25.27 -7.99 7.29
N ALA A 58 -24.66 -9.13 6.94
CA ALA A 58 -23.44 -9.17 6.13
C ALA A 58 -23.66 -8.70 4.69
N VAL A 59 -24.82 -9.01 4.10
CA VAL A 59 -25.16 -8.62 2.71
C VAL A 59 -26.03 -7.36 2.61
N ALA A 60 -26.49 -6.82 3.74
CA ALA A 60 -27.29 -5.60 3.77
C ALA A 60 -26.59 -4.45 3.03
N PRO A 61 -27.33 -3.62 2.26
CA PRO A 61 -28.79 -3.52 2.21
C PRO A 61 -29.47 -4.55 1.29
N TYR A 62 -28.70 -5.43 0.64
CA TYR A 62 -29.22 -6.44 -0.27
C TYR A 62 -29.72 -7.68 0.48
N GLN A 63 -30.10 -8.69 -0.29
CA GLN A 63 -30.50 -10.01 0.19
C GLN A 63 -29.69 -11.07 -0.53
N THR A 64 -29.50 -12.22 0.12
CA THR A 64 -28.88 -13.37 -0.53
C THR A 64 -29.74 -13.85 -1.71
N GLU A 65 -29.08 -14.31 -2.76
CA GLU A 65 -29.75 -15.05 -3.84
C GLU A 65 -29.72 -16.55 -3.53
N SER A 66 -30.69 -17.31 -4.05
CA SER A 66 -30.77 -18.76 -3.78
C SER A 66 -29.53 -19.53 -4.24
N GLY A 67 -28.87 -19.06 -5.31
CA GLY A 67 -27.66 -19.66 -5.85
C GLY A 67 -26.40 -19.44 -5.00
N TRP A 68 -26.42 -18.54 -4.01
CA TRP A 68 -25.25 -18.21 -3.18
C TRP A 68 -25.08 -19.23 -2.04
N THR A 69 -24.82 -20.49 -2.41
CA THR A 69 -24.83 -21.62 -1.47
C THR A 69 -23.84 -21.46 -0.32
N ALA A 70 -22.64 -20.90 -0.57
CA ALA A 70 -21.62 -20.71 0.46
C ALA A 70 -22.12 -19.84 1.62
N ILE A 71 -22.64 -18.64 1.33
CA ILE A 71 -23.12 -17.73 2.38
C ILE A 71 -24.51 -18.12 2.91
N ASN A 72 -25.35 -18.76 2.11
CA ASN A 72 -26.65 -19.27 2.58
C ASN A 72 -26.51 -20.40 3.61
N ASN A 73 -25.39 -21.14 3.56
CA ASN A 73 -25.03 -22.16 4.56
C ASN A 73 -24.33 -21.57 5.80
N GLY A 74 -23.98 -20.28 5.76
CA GLY A 74 -23.45 -19.54 6.91
C GLY A 74 -22.41 -18.50 6.54
N LEU A 75 -22.33 -17.46 7.38
CA LEU A 75 -21.28 -16.46 7.32
C LEU A 75 -20.00 -17.03 7.93
N ARG A 76 -18.99 -17.24 7.09
CA ARG A 76 -17.65 -17.68 7.51
C ARG A 76 -16.74 -16.46 7.57
N SER A 77 -16.29 -16.12 8.78
CA SER A 77 -15.28 -15.08 9.01
C SER A 77 -14.01 -15.72 9.58
N GLN A 78 -12.85 -15.28 9.12
CA GLN A 78 -11.57 -15.67 9.70
C GLN A 78 -10.52 -14.56 9.58
N GLU A 79 -9.62 -14.49 10.55
CA GLU A 79 -8.44 -13.65 10.55
C GLU A 79 -7.29 -14.37 11.25
N PHE A 80 -6.06 -14.21 10.75
CA PHE A 80 -4.86 -14.73 11.41
C PHE A 80 -4.16 -13.64 12.21
N HIS A 81 -3.82 -13.95 13.45
CA HIS A 81 -3.22 -13.02 14.39
C HIS A 81 -2.09 -13.68 15.18
N GLN A 82 -1.02 -12.92 15.42
CA GLN A 82 0.03 -13.29 16.38
C GLN A 82 -0.30 -12.69 17.75
N ILE A 83 -0.22 -13.49 18.81
CA ILE A 83 -0.39 -13.03 20.18
C ILE A 83 0.88 -12.32 20.65
N THR A 84 0.76 -11.08 21.13
CA THR A 84 1.90 -10.28 21.64
C THR A 84 1.90 -10.13 23.15
N ALA A 85 0.74 -10.26 23.81
CA ALA A 85 0.64 -10.25 25.25
C ALA A 85 -0.56 -11.07 25.74
N ILE A 86 -0.41 -11.67 26.92
CA ILE A 86 -1.47 -12.37 27.66
C ILE A 86 -1.46 -11.85 29.10
N SER A 87 -2.60 -11.34 29.57
CA SER A 87 -2.78 -10.93 30.97
C SER A 87 -4.06 -11.56 31.51
N GLY A 88 -3.92 -12.69 32.23
CA GLY A 88 -5.05 -13.53 32.58
C GLY A 88 -5.72 -14.07 31.32
N ASN A 89 -6.99 -13.70 31.11
CA ASN A 89 -7.77 -14.08 29.92
C ASN A 89 -7.83 -12.97 28.84
N ASP A 90 -7.13 -11.85 29.04
CA ASP A 90 -6.99 -10.81 28.03
C ASP A 90 -5.83 -11.17 27.08
N ILE A 91 -6.14 -11.28 25.79
CA ILE A 91 -5.21 -11.59 24.71
C ILE A 91 -5.06 -10.35 23.85
N THR A 92 -3.82 -9.89 23.66
CA THR A 92 -3.48 -8.80 22.74
C THR A 92 -2.79 -9.38 21.50
N PHE A 93 -3.23 -8.94 20.32
CA PHE A 93 -2.66 -9.29 19.02
C PHE A 93 -1.69 -8.21 18.50
N ALA A 94 -0.85 -8.59 17.55
CA ALA A 94 0.06 -7.69 16.86
C ALA A 94 -0.65 -6.65 15.97
N ALA A 95 -1.85 -6.98 15.46
CA ALA A 95 -2.61 -6.15 14.54
C ALA A 95 -4.07 -5.95 15.01
N PRO A 96 -4.75 -4.88 14.56
CA PRO A 96 -6.17 -4.67 14.82
C PRO A 96 -7.04 -5.78 14.23
N ILE A 97 -8.19 -6.03 14.86
CA ILE A 97 -9.18 -7.01 14.39
C ILE A 97 -10.13 -6.32 13.39
N HIS A 98 -10.29 -6.91 12.20
CA HIS A 98 -11.08 -6.30 11.11
C HIS A 98 -12.59 -6.54 11.25
N HIS A 99 -12.98 -7.70 11.77
CA HIS A 99 -14.39 -8.02 12.00
C HIS A 99 -14.90 -7.41 13.31
N ALA A 100 -16.20 -7.11 13.35
CA ALA A 100 -16.91 -6.97 14.61
C ALA A 100 -17.06 -8.35 15.27
N VAL A 101 -16.76 -8.43 16.57
CA VAL A 101 -16.72 -9.67 17.34
C VAL A 101 -17.74 -9.61 18.47
N THR A 102 -18.42 -10.73 18.70
CA THR A 102 -19.46 -10.89 19.72
C THR A 102 -19.17 -12.12 20.60
N ALA A 103 -19.40 -11.98 21.89
CA ALA A 103 -19.30 -13.02 22.90
C ALA A 103 -20.57 -13.88 22.95
N ASP A 104 -20.92 -14.50 21.82
CA ASP A 104 -22.15 -15.29 21.64
C ASP A 104 -21.88 -16.79 21.42
N GLY A 105 -20.63 -17.21 21.62
CA GLY A 105 -20.18 -18.60 21.45
C GLY A 105 -19.87 -19.02 20.00
N TYR A 106 -20.16 -18.17 18.99
CA TYR A 106 -19.82 -18.46 17.59
C TYR A 106 -18.37 -18.11 17.26
N TRP A 107 -17.81 -17.11 17.94
CA TRP A 107 -16.41 -16.70 17.79
C TRP A 107 -15.49 -17.50 18.72
N GLY A 108 -14.37 -17.94 18.18
CA GLY A 108 -13.31 -18.57 18.96
C GLY A 108 -11.96 -18.55 18.26
N LEU A 109 -10.94 -19.00 19.00
CA LEU A 109 -9.58 -19.13 18.50
C LEU A 109 -9.32 -20.58 18.10
N LYS A 110 -8.79 -20.77 16.88
CA LYS A 110 -8.23 -22.05 16.42
C LYS A 110 -6.71 -21.95 16.32
N HIS A 111 -6.05 -23.11 16.41
CA HIS A 111 -4.63 -23.19 16.15
C HIS A 111 -4.34 -22.85 14.68
N ALA A 112 -3.38 -21.97 14.42
CA ALA A 112 -2.88 -21.68 13.09
C ALA A 112 -1.44 -22.22 12.96
N ALA A 113 -1.31 -23.45 12.43
CA ALA A 113 0.01 -24.04 12.20
C ALA A 113 0.60 -23.42 10.94
N MET A 114 1.55 -22.51 11.11
CA MET A 114 2.16 -21.76 10.01
C MET A 114 3.67 -21.92 10.03
N LEU A 115 4.28 -22.02 8.84
CA LEU A 115 5.71 -21.82 8.68
C LEU A 115 6.02 -20.32 8.69
N GLU A 116 7.09 -19.92 9.36
CA GLU A 116 7.48 -18.51 9.45
C GLU A 116 8.70 -18.23 8.58
N ASN A 117 8.83 -17.01 8.07
CA ASN A 117 10.02 -16.53 7.36
C ASN A 117 10.35 -17.34 6.08
N VAL A 118 9.33 -17.66 5.28
CA VAL A 118 9.52 -18.30 3.97
C VAL A 118 9.68 -17.22 2.90
N GLY A 119 10.86 -17.18 2.26
CA GLY A 119 11.21 -16.19 1.25
C GLY A 119 11.48 -16.78 -0.13
N ILE A 120 10.95 -16.15 -1.18
CA ILE A 120 11.33 -16.38 -2.58
C ILE A 120 11.72 -15.05 -3.21
N GLU A 121 12.95 -14.92 -3.71
CA GLU A 121 13.40 -13.65 -4.25
C GLU A 121 14.42 -13.75 -5.38
N ASN A 122 14.51 -12.69 -6.19
CA ASN A 122 15.54 -12.46 -7.20
C ASN A 122 15.67 -13.57 -8.25
N LEU A 123 14.54 -14.03 -8.80
CA LEU A 123 14.53 -15.12 -9.77
C LEU A 123 13.38 -15.04 -10.78
N THR A 124 13.51 -15.83 -11.85
CA THR A 124 12.44 -16.03 -12.84
C THR A 124 11.91 -17.46 -12.76
N LEU A 125 10.60 -17.61 -12.60
CA LEU A 125 9.88 -18.87 -12.69
C LEU A 125 9.23 -18.96 -14.07
N LYS A 126 9.81 -19.78 -14.95
CA LYS A 126 9.38 -19.90 -16.35
C LYS A 126 8.64 -21.22 -16.59
N GLY A 127 7.39 -21.11 -17.05
CA GLY A 127 6.60 -22.23 -17.54
C GLY A 127 6.83 -22.52 -19.02
N ASN A 128 5.88 -23.22 -19.63
CA ASN A 128 5.84 -23.47 -21.07
C ASN A 128 4.40 -23.32 -21.61
N TRP A 129 3.64 -22.38 -21.04
CA TRP A 129 2.30 -22.06 -21.53
C TRP A 129 2.39 -21.28 -22.85
N GLN A 130 2.05 -21.95 -23.95
CA GLN A 130 2.19 -21.39 -25.31
C GLN A 130 0.86 -21.24 -26.06
N ALA A 131 -0.26 -21.66 -25.46
CA ALA A 131 -1.55 -21.65 -26.13
C ALA A 131 -2.33 -20.34 -25.88
N ASN A 132 -3.22 -20.00 -26.81
CA ASN A 132 -4.19 -18.94 -26.60
C ASN A 132 -5.16 -19.35 -25.47
N PHE A 133 -5.19 -18.57 -24.40
CA PHE A 133 -6.06 -18.86 -23.27
C PHE A 133 -7.54 -18.76 -23.63
N VAL A 134 -8.31 -19.69 -23.05
CA VAL A 134 -9.76 -19.81 -23.21
C VAL A 134 -10.28 -20.19 -21.83
N HIS A 135 -11.05 -19.28 -21.24
CA HIS A 135 -11.55 -19.39 -19.87
C HIS A 135 -12.41 -20.65 -19.70
N HIS A 136 -12.02 -21.52 -18.75
CA HIS A 136 -12.69 -22.79 -18.44
C HIS A 136 -12.78 -23.80 -19.59
N LYS A 137 -11.87 -23.75 -20.56
CA LYS A 137 -11.83 -24.74 -21.64
C LYS A 137 -11.41 -26.13 -21.15
N SER A 138 -10.44 -26.20 -20.25
CA SER A 138 -9.96 -27.46 -19.65
C SER A 138 -9.07 -27.19 -18.43
N GLY A 139 -8.79 -28.22 -17.63
CA GLY A 139 -7.84 -28.10 -16.51
C GLY A 139 -6.43 -27.66 -16.93
N VAL A 140 -6.02 -27.95 -18.17
CA VAL A 140 -4.76 -27.46 -18.73
C VAL A 140 -4.78 -25.94 -18.90
N HIS A 141 -5.88 -25.39 -19.44
CA HIS A 141 -6.05 -23.94 -19.55
C HIS A 141 -6.17 -23.28 -18.17
N ASP A 142 -6.90 -23.91 -17.26
CA ASP A 142 -7.21 -23.30 -15.96
C ASP A 142 -6.05 -23.35 -14.96
N GLY A 143 -5.09 -24.26 -15.12
CA GLY A 143 -3.98 -24.40 -14.17
C GLY A 143 -2.86 -25.36 -14.56
N GLY A 144 -2.74 -25.77 -15.82
CA GLY A 144 -1.71 -26.70 -16.29
C GLY A 144 -0.28 -26.24 -16.01
N TRP A 145 -0.05 -24.93 -16.00
CA TRP A 145 1.17 -24.29 -15.54
C TRP A 145 0.87 -23.33 -14.38
N SER A 146 0.53 -23.91 -13.23
CA SER A 146 0.45 -23.20 -11.95
C SER A 146 1.83 -23.21 -11.28
N MET A 147 2.38 -22.05 -10.96
CA MET A 147 3.81 -21.97 -10.65
C MET A 147 4.14 -21.93 -9.15
N LEU A 148 3.56 -20.99 -8.39
CA LEU A 148 3.87 -20.85 -6.97
C LEU A 148 2.60 -20.77 -6.13
N ARG A 149 2.53 -21.61 -5.10
CA ARG A 149 1.55 -21.50 -4.03
C ARG A 149 2.24 -21.48 -2.67
N LEU A 150 2.07 -20.38 -1.94
CA LEU A 150 2.44 -20.28 -0.53
C LEU A 150 1.23 -20.61 0.31
N SER A 151 1.32 -21.62 1.19
CA SER A 151 0.18 -22.07 1.99
C SER A 151 0.56 -22.26 3.45
N ASN A 152 -0.28 -21.72 4.36
CA ASN A 152 -0.05 -21.77 5.80
C ASN A 152 1.35 -21.23 6.17
N VAL A 153 1.65 -20.02 5.69
CA VAL A 153 2.89 -19.32 6.04
C VAL A 153 2.59 -17.98 6.69
N ASN A 154 3.51 -17.47 7.50
CA ASN A 154 3.44 -16.13 8.05
C ASN A 154 4.80 -15.42 7.96
N ASN A 155 4.83 -14.10 8.15
CA ASN A 155 6.08 -13.31 8.16
C ASN A 155 6.97 -13.63 6.94
N SER A 156 6.34 -13.82 5.78
CA SER A 156 6.95 -14.41 4.58
C SER A 156 7.01 -13.38 3.45
N TRP A 157 7.75 -13.68 2.38
CA TRP A 157 7.83 -12.77 1.25
C TRP A 157 8.03 -13.45 -0.11
N VAL A 158 7.54 -12.78 -1.15
CA VAL A 158 7.95 -12.99 -2.54
C VAL A 158 8.39 -11.65 -3.09
N ARG A 159 9.66 -11.48 -3.44
CA ARG A 159 10.22 -10.18 -3.84
C ARG A 159 11.04 -10.27 -5.12
N ASN A 160 10.82 -9.34 -6.06
CA ASN A 160 11.61 -9.28 -7.30
C ASN A 160 11.60 -10.63 -8.05
N VAL A 161 10.40 -11.10 -8.38
CA VAL A 161 10.18 -12.39 -9.05
C VAL A 161 9.42 -12.18 -10.34
N THR A 162 9.92 -12.80 -11.43
CA THR A 162 9.21 -12.83 -12.71
C THR A 162 8.56 -14.20 -12.93
N PHE A 163 7.30 -14.21 -13.30
CA PHE A 163 6.56 -15.38 -13.76
C PHE A 163 6.37 -15.27 -15.28
N SER A 164 6.91 -16.22 -16.03
CA SER A 164 6.90 -16.20 -17.50
C SER A 164 6.17 -17.40 -18.08
N ASP A 165 5.24 -17.17 -19.01
CA ASP A 165 4.53 -18.22 -19.74
C ASP A 165 3.84 -19.23 -18.80
N VAL A 166 2.92 -18.74 -17.96
CA VAL A 166 2.17 -19.51 -16.96
C VAL A 166 0.65 -19.27 -17.09
N ASN A 167 -0.17 -20.21 -16.59
CA ASN A 167 -1.63 -20.03 -16.49
C ASN A 167 -2.02 -19.42 -15.15
N VAL A 168 -1.35 -19.87 -14.08
CA VAL A 168 -1.56 -19.37 -12.72
C VAL A 168 -0.21 -19.01 -12.13
N GLY A 169 -0.03 -17.72 -11.85
CA GLY A 169 1.24 -17.21 -11.37
C GLY A 169 1.50 -17.54 -9.90
N LEU A 170 0.86 -16.77 -9.01
CA LEU A 170 1.04 -16.85 -7.57
C LEU A 170 -0.30 -16.99 -6.84
N THR A 171 -0.36 -17.91 -5.88
CA THR A 171 -1.45 -17.95 -4.90
C THR A 171 -0.89 -17.98 -3.48
N THR A 172 -1.34 -17.08 -2.62
CA THR A 172 -1.18 -17.24 -1.15
C THR A 172 -2.44 -17.85 -0.60
N SER A 173 -2.34 -18.81 0.32
CA SER A 173 -3.49 -19.49 0.92
C SER A 173 -3.30 -19.62 2.43
N ASN A 174 -4.27 -19.14 3.21
CA ASN A 174 -4.18 -19.13 4.67
C ASN A 174 -2.84 -18.56 5.15
N THR A 175 -2.44 -17.42 4.59
CA THR A 175 -1.17 -16.77 4.86
C THR A 175 -1.39 -15.51 5.70
N ALA A 176 -0.40 -15.13 6.52
CA ALA A 176 -0.49 -13.93 7.34
C ALA A 176 0.76 -13.05 7.26
N ALA A 177 0.62 -11.73 7.47
CA ALA A 177 1.75 -10.78 7.58
C ALA A 177 2.85 -11.02 6.52
N THR A 178 2.46 -11.00 5.25
CA THR A 178 3.34 -11.41 4.13
C THR A 178 3.45 -10.29 3.10
N THR A 179 4.64 -10.09 2.56
CA THR A 179 4.92 -9.06 1.54
C THR A 179 5.16 -9.70 0.18
N LEU A 180 4.34 -9.32 -0.80
CA LEU A 180 4.49 -9.69 -2.21
C LEU A 180 4.86 -8.40 -2.96
N GLU A 181 6.08 -8.30 -3.47
CA GLU A 181 6.62 -7.03 -3.93
C GLU A 181 7.45 -7.20 -5.21
N ASP A 182 7.32 -6.26 -6.14
CA ASP A 182 8.09 -6.25 -7.39
C ASP A 182 7.92 -7.56 -8.18
N ILE A 183 6.67 -7.93 -8.44
CA ILE A 183 6.34 -9.18 -9.14
C ILE A 183 5.88 -8.86 -10.55
N THR A 184 6.52 -9.47 -11.55
CA THR A 184 6.14 -9.32 -12.96
C THR A 184 5.58 -10.61 -13.52
N PHE A 185 4.43 -10.54 -14.19
CA PHE A 185 3.89 -11.61 -15.01
C PHE A 185 4.04 -11.24 -16.49
N ASN A 186 4.71 -12.07 -17.28
CA ASN A 186 4.88 -11.84 -18.72
C ASN A 186 4.69 -13.12 -19.55
N GLY A 187 4.71 -12.97 -20.87
CA GLY A 187 4.44 -14.06 -21.81
C GLY A 187 2.96 -14.14 -22.19
N ASN A 188 2.45 -15.34 -22.41
CA ASN A 188 1.08 -15.54 -22.90
C ASN A 188 0.01 -15.26 -21.84
N PRO A 189 -1.18 -14.75 -22.23
CA PRO A 189 -2.32 -14.62 -21.33
C PRO A 189 -2.66 -15.93 -20.65
N GLY A 190 -2.78 -15.89 -19.32
CA GLY A 190 -3.16 -17.02 -18.47
C GLY A 190 -4.53 -16.83 -17.82
N HIS A 191 -4.85 -17.73 -16.89
CA HIS A 191 -6.07 -17.69 -16.11
C HIS A 191 -6.01 -16.63 -15.01
N LEU A 192 -4.98 -16.67 -14.16
CA LEU A 192 -4.92 -15.85 -12.95
C LEU A 192 -3.48 -15.44 -12.60
N SER A 193 -3.22 -14.14 -12.40
CA SER A 193 -1.87 -13.67 -12.02
C SER A 193 -1.59 -13.85 -10.52
N LEU A 194 -2.32 -13.16 -9.65
CA LEU A 194 -2.17 -13.24 -8.19
C LEU A 194 -3.51 -13.43 -7.47
N ASP A 195 -3.62 -14.49 -6.67
CA ASP A 195 -4.76 -14.76 -5.78
C ASP A 195 -4.31 -14.74 -4.31
N ILE A 196 -4.78 -13.73 -3.58
CA ILE A 196 -4.65 -13.67 -2.12
C ILE A 196 -5.87 -14.37 -1.52
N ASN A 197 -5.71 -15.65 -1.24
CA ASN A 197 -6.78 -16.56 -0.83
C ASN A 197 -6.80 -16.73 0.69
N SER A 198 -7.95 -16.46 1.33
CA SER A 198 -8.16 -16.77 2.76
C SER A 198 -7.06 -16.24 3.68
N SER A 199 -6.37 -15.16 3.29
CA SER A 199 -5.15 -14.65 3.94
C SER A 199 -5.43 -13.32 4.64
N THR A 200 -4.57 -12.96 5.61
CA THR A 200 -4.74 -11.76 6.44
C THR A 200 -3.48 -10.92 6.51
N HIS A 201 -3.59 -9.59 6.40
CA HIS A 201 -2.42 -8.69 6.48
C HIS A 201 -1.34 -8.98 5.42
N VAL A 202 -1.74 -9.37 4.20
CA VAL A 202 -0.84 -9.47 3.05
C VAL A 202 -0.75 -8.10 2.38
N LEU A 203 0.48 -7.61 2.17
CA LEU A 203 0.78 -6.47 1.33
C LEU A 203 1.24 -6.99 -0.03
N ALA A 204 0.51 -6.70 -1.10
CA ALA A 204 0.94 -6.85 -2.47
C ALA A 204 1.24 -5.47 -3.08
N ARG A 205 2.49 -5.20 -3.45
CA ARG A 205 2.96 -3.92 -3.98
C ARG A 205 3.64 -4.13 -5.32
N ASN A 206 3.43 -3.22 -6.27
CA ASN A 206 4.11 -3.23 -7.56
C ASN A 206 3.97 -4.57 -8.30
N ILE A 207 2.73 -5.03 -8.46
CA ILE A 207 2.40 -6.24 -9.20
C ILE A 207 2.10 -5.87 -10.65
N GLN A 208 2.92 -6.36 -11.59
CA GLN A 208 2.88 -5.99 -13.01
C GLN A 208 2.37 -7.15 -13.87
N ASP A 209 1.09 -7.15 -14.26
CA ASP A 209 0.49 -8.20 -15.10
C ASP A 209 0.56 -7.89 -16.61
N LEU A 210 1.78 -7.94 -17.16
CA LEU A 210 2.06 -7.71 -18.58
C LEU A 210 1.54 -8.83 -19.48
N ALA A 211 1.39 -10.04 -18.93
CA ALA A 211 0.83 -11.21 -19.62
C ALA A 211 -0.68 -11.07 -19.89
N ARG A 212 -1.38 -10.15 -19.21
CA ARG A 212 -2.82 -9.92 -19.38
C ARG A 212 -3.64 -11.14 -18.93
N HIS A 213 -3.36 -11.69 -17.75
CA HIS A 213 -4.16 -12.79 -17.19
C HIS A 213 -5.64 -12.41 -17.13
N TRP A 214 -6.52 -13.40 -17.31
CA TRP A 214 -7.96 -13.20 -17.35
C TRP A 214 -8.48 -12.59 -16.03
N HIS A 215 -7.99 -13.10 -14.91
CA HIS A 215 -8.14 -12.52 -13.58
C HIS A 215 -6.81 -11.88 -13.16
N ALA A 216 -6.77 -10.55 -13.08
CA ALA A 216 -5.59 -9.84 -12.61
C ALA A 216 -5.43 -9.98 -11.08
N ALA A 217 -4.37 -9.43 -10.50
CA ALA A 217 -4.12 -9.51 -9.06
C ALA A 217 -5.33 -9.10 -8.20
N GLY A 218 -5.59 -9.85 -7.13
CA GLY A 218 -6.65 -9.52 -6.17
C GLY A 218 -6.90 -10.60 -5.12
N PHE A 219 -8.15 -10.71 -4.66
CA PHE A 219 -8.53 -11.43 -3.44
C PHE A 219 -9.57 -12.51 -3.69
N SER A 220 -9.57 -13.53 -2.84
CA SER A 220 -10.62 -14.54 -2.82
C SER A 220 -10.81 -15.18 -1.45
N HIS A 221 -11.92 -15.90 -1.33
CA HIS A 221 -12.30 -16.60 -0.12
C HIS A 221 -12.32 -15.63 1.07
N ARG A 222 -11.99 -16.08 2.27
CA ARG A 222 -12.07 -15.25 3.48
C ARG A 222 -10.83 -14.35 3.64
N ALA A 223 -10.35 -13.77 2.54
CA ALA A 223 -9.25 -12.81 2.57
C ALA A 223 -9.69 -11.52 3.26
N VAL A 224 -8.90 -11.08 4.24
CA VAL A 224 -9.27 -9.97 5.14
C VAL A 224 -8.08 -9.07 5.44
N GLY A 225 -8.26 -7.75 5.42
CA GLY A 225 -7.22 -6.81 5.83
C GLY A 225 -5.98 -6.83 4.96
N ASN A 226 -6.11 -7.19 3.68
CA ASN A 226 -5.02 -7.21 2.71
C ASN A 226 -5.00 -5.93 1.87
N VAL A 227 -3.84 -5.61 1.32
CA VAL A 227 -3.59 -4.44 0.50
C VAL A 227 -3.01 -4.89 -0.84
N LEU A 228 -3.57 -4.42 -1.95
CA LEU A 228 -2.97 -4.46 -3.28
C LEU A 228 -2.71 -3.03 -3.73
N THR A 229 -1.45 -2.63 -3.87
CA THR A 229 -1.08 -1.24 -4.16
C THR A 229 -0.09 -1.08 -5.30
N GLU A 230 -0.13 0.07 -5.97
CA GLU A 230 0.84 0.50 -7.00
C GLU A 230 1.05 -0.55 -8.11
N SER A 231 0.00 -1.28 -8.44
CA SER A 231 0.03 -2.43 -9.35
C SER A 231 -0.63 -2.09 -10.68
N TRP A 232 -0.26 -2.84 -11.72
CA TRP A 232 -0.75 -2.64 -13.07
C TRP A 232 -1.37 -3.90 -13.67
N HIS A 233 -2.47 -3.72 -14.40
CA HIS A 233 -3.03 -4.74 -15.30
C HIS A 233 -3.60 -4.10 -16.57
N ALA A 234 -3.78 -4.92 -17.60
CA ALA A 234 -4.16 -4.42 -18.92
C ALA A 234 -5.55 -3.72 -18.95
N PRO A 235 -5.76 -2.75 -19.87
CA PRO A 235 -7.03 -2.05 -20.06
C PRO A 235 -8.29 -2.91 -20.26
N ASP A 236 -8.13 -4.13 -20.77
CA ASP A 236 -9.22 -5.08 -21.02
C ASP A 236 -9.33 -6.16 -19.93
N ARG A 237 -8.73 -5.92 -18.76
CA ARG A 237 -8.74 -6.80 -17.59
C ARG A 237 -9.45 -6.18 -16.39
N TYR A 238 -9.54 -6.93 -15.30
CA TYR A 238 -10.02 -6.48 -14.00
C TYR A 238 -9.36 -7.26 -12.86
N HIS A 239 -9.39 -6.67 -11.65
CA HIS A 239 -8.95 -7.33 -10.43
C HIS A 239 -9.71 -8.62 -10.17
N ASN A 240 -8.99 -9.64 -9.70
CA ASN A 240 -9.57 -10.85 -9.14
C ASN A 240 -10.35 -10.51 -7.86
N LEU A 241 -11.63 -10.85 -7.84
CA LEU A 241 -12.50 -10.80 -6.66
C LEU A 241 -13.26 -12.13 -6.61
N HIS A 242 -12.53 -13.23 -6.42
CA HIS A 242 -13.01 -14.60 -6.74
C HIS A 242 -14.10 -15.16 -5.81
N ALA A 243 -14.79 -14.30 -5.06
CA ALA A 243 -15.89 -14.63 -4.17
C ALA A 243 -15.47 -15.49 -2.97
N ASP A 244 -16.44 -16.12 -2.31
CA ASP A 244 -16.33 -16.88 -1.05
C ASP A 244 -16.02 -16.01 0.18
N GLN A 245 -16.78 -14.92 0.29
CA GLN A 245 -16.88 -14.08 1.48
C GLN A 245 -15.62 -13.26 1.90
N PRO A 246 -14.83 -12.64 0.97
CA PRO A 246 -13.76 -11.72 1.38
C PRO A 246 -14.32 -10.45 2.01
N TYR A 247 -13.55 -9.81 2.89
CA TYR A 247 -14.03 -8.69 3.72
C TYR A 247 -12.88 -7.71 4.05
N ALA A 248 -13.14 -6.40 4.03
CA ALA A 248 -12.17 -5.37 4.42
C ALA A 248 -10.78 -5.45 3.73
N ASN A 249 -10.73 -5.48 2.40
CA ASN A 249 -9.47 -5.39 1.63
C ASN A 249 -9.34 -4.03 0.93
N LEU A 250 -8.11 -3.62 0.63
CA LEU A 250 -7.76 -2.34 0.01
C LEU A 250 -7.08 -2.56 -1.35
N ILE A 251 -7.55 -1.84 -2.37
CA ILE A 251 -6.97 -1.71 -3.71
C ILE A 251 -6.61 -0.24 -3.89
N ASP A 252 -5.32 0.09 -3.81
CA ASP A 252 -4.80 1.46 -3.67
C ASP A 252 -3.85 1.82 -4.81
N LYS A 253 -4.00 2.99 -5.43
CA LYS A 253 -3.11 3.48 -6.52
C LYS A 253 -2.85 2.49 -7.66
N ASN A 254 -3.80 1.60 -7.95
CA ASN A 254 -3.65 0.63 -9.04
C ASN A 254 -4.10 1.23 -10.38
N VAL A 255 -3.43 0.82 -11.45
CA VAL A 255 -3.69 1.28 -12.81
C VAL A 255 -4.14 0.09 -13.66
N GLY A 256 -5.32 0.17 -14.27
CA GLY A 256 -5.77 -0.87 -15.18
C GLY A 256 -7.24 -0.80 -15.55
N GLY A 257 -7.68 -1.74 -16.37
CA GLY A 257 -9.07 -1.78 -16.85
C GLY A 257 -10.10 -1.99 -15.75
N TRP A 258 -11.29 -1.38 -15.93
CA TRP A 258 -12.54 -1.72 -15.24
C TRP A 258 -13.53 -2.38 -16.20
N ASN A 259 -13.56 -3.71 -16.21
CA ASN A 259 -14.36 -4.50 -17.13
C ASN A 259 -15.19 -5.54 -16.40
N TYR A 260 -16.45 -5.69 -16.79
CA TYR A 260 -17.29 -6.75 -16.23
C TYR A 260 -16.86 -8.15 -16.70
N GLY A 261 -17.23 -9.16 -15.92
CA GLY A 261 -17.02 -10.57 -16.27
C GLY A 261 -15.64 -11.12 -15.94
N LEU A 262 -14.77 -10.29 -15.35
CA LEU A 262 -13.36 -10.64 -15.08
C LEU A 262 -13.02 -10.71 -13.58
N MET A 263 -14.02 -10.54 -12.70
CA MET A 263 -13.84 -10.68 -11.24
C MET A 263 -13.61 -12.14 -10.80
N GLY A 264 -14.11 -13.11 -11.58
CA GLY A 264 -14.10 -14.53 -11.22
C GLY A 264 -15.21 -14.92 -10.23
N GLY A 265 -15.09 -16.11 -9.64
CA GLY A 265 -16.03 -16.65 -8.65
C GLY A 265 -17.28 -17.31 -9.25
N SER A 266 -17.56 -18.55 -8.83
CA SER A 266 -18.77 -19.27 -9.23
C SER A 266 -20.01 -18.75 -8.50
N ILE A 267 -21.20 -19.01 -9.05
CA ILE A 267 -22.49 -18.55 -8.48
C ILE A 267 -22.65 -19.01 -7.02
N GLY A 268 -22.23 -20.24 -6.72
CA GLY A 268 -22.26 -20.83 -5.37
C GLY A 268 -21.45 -20.04 -4.33
N GLN A 269 -20.37 -19.39 -4.76
CA GLN A 269 -19.44 -18.69 -3.89
C GLN A 269 -19.77 -17.20 -3.71
N GLN A 270 -20.74 -16.68 -4.45
CA GLN A 270 -21.14 -15.27 -4.37
C GLN A 270 -21.58 -14.88 -2.95
N PRO A 271 -21.37 -13.62 -2.53
CA PRO A 271 -20.88 -12.49 -3.34
C PRO A 271 -19.36 -12.49 -3.60
N ASN A 272 -18.92 -11.78 -4.65
CA ASN A 272 -17.52 -11.55 -5.02
C ASN A 272 -16.71 -10.92 -3.88
N HIS A 273 -17.32 -10.01 -3.12
CA HIS A 273 -16.73 -9.45 -1.90
C HIS A 273 -17.85 -8.95 -0.98
N LEU A 274 -17.71 -9.15 0.34
CA LEU A 274 -18.57 -8.56 1.36
C LEU A 274 -18.23 -7.07 1.56
N LYS A 275 -18.60 -6.51 2.70
CA LYS A 275 -18.44 -5.10 3.01
C LYS A 275 -16.97 -4.67 3.11
N TYR A 276 -16.77 -3.36 3.00
CA TYR A 276 -15.51 -2.67 3.25
C TYR A 276 -14.38 -2.98 2.26
N LEU A 277 -14.70 -3.44 1.04
CA LEU A 277 -13.73 -3.32 -0.06
C LEU A 277 -13.52 -1.84 -0.36
N VAL A 278 -12.27 -1.40 -0.39
CA VAL A 278 -11.90 -0.02 -0.69
C VAL A 278 -11.10 0.03 -1.98
N PHE A 279 -11.56 0.84 -2.93
CA PHE A 279 -10.79 1.29 -4.08
C PHE A 279 -10.35 2.73 -3.80
N TRP A 280 -9.04 2.98 -3.75
CA TRP A 280 -8.46 4.28 -3.40
C TRP A 280 -7.52 4.76 -4.50
N ASN A 281 -7.76 5.95 -5.06
CA ASN A 281 -6.95 6.59 -6.10
C ASN A 281 -6.55 5.66 -7.27
N ASN A 282 -7.41 4.72 -7.64
CA ASN A 282 -7.17 3.85 -8.78
C ASN A 282 -7.38 4.64 -10.09
N ASN A 283 -6.62 4.27 -11.13
CA ASN A 283 -6.75 4.83 -12.48
C ASN A 283 -7.33 3.78 -13.42
N ASN A 284 -8.54 4.03 -13.91
CA ASN A 284 -9.21 3.15 -14.85
C ASN A 284 -8.76 3.45 -16.29
N THR A 285 -8.09 2.48 -16.90
CA THR A 285 -7.56 2.60 -18.26
C THR A 285 -8.40 1.86 -19.31
N ALA A 286 -9.56 1.31 -18.95
CA ALA A 286 -10.41 0.63 -19.93
C ALA A 286 -10.82 1.57 -21.06
N PRO A 287 -10.84 1.10 -22.33
CA PRO A 287 -11.40 1.90 -23.41
C PRO A 287 -12.87 2.20 -23.11
N SER A 288 -13.39 3.33 -23.59
CA SER A 288 -14.82 3.62 -23.49
C SER A 288 -15.61 2.48 -24.13
N ASN A 289 -16.23 1.67 -23.30
CA ASN A 289 -16.88 0.41 -23.68
C ASN A 289 -18.40 0.51 -23.62
N GLY A 290 -18.94 1.73 -23.64
CA GLY A 290 -20.37 2.01 -23.56
C GLY A 290 -21.00 1.79 -22.18
N ILE A 291 -20.23 1.42 -21.15
CA ILE A 291 -20.73 1.34 -19.77
C ILE A 291 -20.83 2.77 -19.22
N TYR A 292 -22.04 3.32 -19.26
CA TYR A 292 -22.30 4.68 -18.78
C TYR A 292 -22.44 4.75 -17.25
N ASN A 293 -23.07 3.72 -16.66
CA ASN A 293 -23.24 3.55 -15.22
C ASN A 293 -22.62 2.24 -14.77
N TRP A 294 -21.74 2.30 -13.77
CA TRP A 294 -21.10 1.10 -13.22
C TRP A 294 -21.95 0.46 -12.11
N SER A 295 -22.02 -0.87 -12.09
CA SER A 295 -22.87 -1.67 -11.22
C SER A 295 -22.02 -2.66 -10.44
N PHE A 296 -21.95 -2.49 -9.12
CA PHE A 296 -21.32 -3.44 -8.20
C PHE A 296 -22.25 -4.60 -7.86
N MET A 297 -23.55 -4.42 -8.05
CA MET A 297 -24.60 -5.42 -7.90
C MET A 297 -25.34 -5.54 -9.23
N ARG A 298 -24.72 -6.27 -10.17
CA ARG A 298 -25.25 -6.38 -11.54
C ARG A 298 -26.64 -6.98 -11.57
N HIS A 299 -27.60 -6.21 -12.05
CA HIS A 299 -29.00 -6.62 -12.20
C HIS A 299 -29.23 -7.53 -13.43
N ASP A 300 -28.33 -7.47 -14.41
CA ASP A 300 -28.40 -8.13 -15.72
C ASP A 300 -27.45 -9.34 -15.85
N SER A 301 -26.81 -9.74 -14.75
CA SER A 301 -25.90 -10.87 -14.69
C SER A 301 -26.06 -11.63 -13.39
N LYS A 302 -25.78 -12.94 -13.40
CA LYS A 302 -25.69 -13.78 -12.18
C LYS A 302 -24.35 -13.60 -11.43
N TYR A 303 -23.41 -12.86 -12.03
CA TYR A 303 -22.08 -12.56 -11.50
C TYR A 303 -21.90 -11.06 -11.25
N GLY A 304 -20.88 -10.69 -10.48
CA GLY A 304 -20.60 -9.29 -10.15
C GLY A 304 -21.47 -8.85 -8.97
N ARG A 305 -21.06 -9.27 -7.78
CA ARG A 305 -21.72 -8.95 -6.50
C ARG A 305 -20.70 -8.44 -5.50
N VAL A 306 -20.62 -7.13 -5.33
CA VAL A 306 -19.74 -6.49 -4.35
C VAL A 306 -20.62 -5.67 -3.41
N ILE A 307 -20.60 -6.01 -2.12
CA ILE A 307 -21.50 -5.42 -1.14
C ILE A 307 -20.97 -4.05 -0.69
N MET A 308 -21.56 -2.97 -1.20
CA MET A 308 -21.33 -1.59 -0.75
C MET A 308 -19.83 -1.21 -0.60
N PRO A 309 -19.02 -1.30 -1.67
CA PRO A 309 -17.62 -0.91 -1.61
C PRO A 309 -17.47 0.60 -1.46
N TYR A 310 -16.25 1.04 -1.13
CA TYR A 310 -15.84 2.43 -1.17
C TYR A 310 -15.04 2.68 -2.45
N VAL A 311 -15.38 3.75 -3.17
CA VAL A 311 -14.66 4.21 -4.35
C VAL A 311 -14.26 5.67 -4.11
N VAL A 312 -12.98 5.88 -3.86
CA VAL A 312 -12.42 7.19 -3.51
C VAL A 312 -11.35 7.56 -4.53
N GLY A 313 -11.50 8.73 -5.18
CA GLY A 313 -10.46 9.30 -6.05
C GLY A 313 -10.21 8.55 -7.36
N LEU A 314 -11.20 7.80 -7.87
CA LEU A 314 -11.07 7.09 -9.16
C LEU A 314 -10.81 8.09 -10.31
N SER A 315 -9.80 7.81 -11.12
CA SER A 315 -9.40 8.63 -12.29
C SER A 315 -9.38 7.82 -13.59
N GLY A 316 -9.03 8.47 -14.72
CA GLY A 316 -8.96 7.84 -16.05
C GLY A 316 -10.28 7.87 -16.82
N TRP A 317 -10.55 6.86 -17.64
CA TRP A 317 -11.89 6.68 -18.19
C TRP A 317 -12.83 6.34 -17.04
N THR A 318 -13.80 7.19 -16.78
CA THR A 318 -14.74 7.00 -15.67
C THR A 318 -16.13 6.75 -16.21
N PHE A 319 -16.91 6.01 -15.43
CA PHE A 319 -18.36 5.94 -15.57
C PHE A 319 -18.95 7.25 -15.04
N ASN A 320 -20.06 7.70 -15.65
CA ASN A 320 -20.68 8.96 -15.23
C ASN A 320 -21.28 8.86 -13.82
N ARG A 321 -21.77 7.67 -13.44
CA ARG A 321 -22.37 7.37 -12.14
C ARG A 321 -22.19 5.90 -11.75
N ILE A 322 -22.36 5.59 -10.48
CA ILE A 322 -22.65 4.24 -9.99
C ILE A 322 -24.16 4.01 -10.05
N GLU A 323 -24.60 2.82 -10.47
CA GLU A 323 -26.01 2.43 -10.44
C GLU A 323 -26.60 2.52 -9.03
N THR A 324 -27.91 2.72 -8.96
CA THR A 324 -28.64 2.73 -7.69
C THR A 324 -28.92 1.32 -7.19
N GLN A 325 -29.14 1.17 -5.89
CA GLN A 325 -29.56 -0.11 -5.30
C GLN A 325 -30.91 -0.56 -5.87
N GLN A 326 -31.82 0.41 -6.12
CA GLN A 326 -33.11 0.15 -6.76
C GLN A 326 -32.99 -0.50 -8.15
N ARG A 327 -31.90 -0.23 -8.89
CA ARG A 327 -31.66 -0.85 -10.19
C ARG A 327 -31.42 -2.36 -10.07
N TYR A 328 -30.77 -2.79 -9.00
CA TYR A 328 -30.59 -4.22 -8.68
C TYR A 328 -31.91 -4.85 -8.20
N ARG A 329 -32.63 -4.19 -7.28
CA ARG A 329 -33.96 -4.62 -6.83
C ARG A 329 -34.86 -3.43 -6.57
N ALA A 330 -36.02 -3.41 -7.21
CA ALA A 330 -36.92 -2.25 -7.26
C ALA A 330 -37.44 -1.74 -5.90
N ASN A 331 -37.41 -2.57 -4.85
CA ASN A 331 -37.84 -2.22 -3.49
C ASN A 331 -36.73 -1.64 -2.60
N LEU A 332 -35.49 -1.56 -3.09
CA LEU A 332 -34.38 -0.90 -2.39
C LEU A 332 -34.39 0.62 -2.63
N SER A 333 -33.59 1.35 -1.87
CA SER A 333 -33.46 2.80 -1.98
C SER A 333 -32.85 3.23 -3.32
N GLY A 334 -33.16 4.45 -3.76
CA GLY A 334 -32.53 5.11 -4.91
C GLY A 334 -31.08 5.55 -4.68
N THR A 335 -30.42 5.09 -3.62
CA THR A 335 -29.03 5.44 -3.29
C THR A 335 -28.03 4.61 -4.11
N PRO A 336 -26.79 5.08 -4.32
CA PRO A 336 -25.77 4.32 -5.04
C PRO A 336 -25.44 2.95 -4.41
N GLN A 337 -24.95 2.02 -5.23
CA GLN A 337 -24.47 0.70 -4.80
C GLN A 337 -23.08 0.72 -4.14
N ALA A 338 -22.48 1.90 -3.96
CA ALA A 338 -21.17 2.10 -3.36
C ALA A 338 -21.12 3.45 -2.62
N HIS A 339 -20.20 3.58 -1.67
CA HIS A 339 -19.81 4.87 -1.11
C HIS A 339 -18.83 5.53 -2.07
N ILE A 340 -19.12 6.75 -2.50
CA ILE A 340 -18.33 7.43 -3.54
C ILE A 340 -17.82 8.75 -2.99
N GLN A 341 -16.53 8.97 -3.17
CA GLN A 341 -15.90 10.26 -2.97
C GLN A 341 -15.05 10.58 -4.21
N PRO A 342 -15.39 11.59 -5.02
CA PRO A 342 -14.75 11.81 -6.31
C PRO A 342 -13.24 12.09 -6.24
N SER A 343 -12.76 12.70 -5.17
CA SER A 343 -11.35 13.06 -4.99
C SER A 343 -10.93 13.00 -3.54
N THR A 344 -9.63 12.90 -3.30
CA THR A 344 -9.01 12.93 -1.98
C THR A 344 -7.65 13.63 -2.06
N GLN A 345 -7.17 14.17 -0.95
CA GLN A 345 -5.83 14.76 -0.85
C GLN A 345 -4.77 13.75 -0.39
N ILE A 346 -5.20 12.57 0.07
CA ILE A 346 -4.31 11.48 0.50
C ILE A 346 -4.01 10.63 -0.72
N ASP A 347 -2.74 10.61 -1.16
CA ASP A 347 -2.32 9.89 -2.37
C ASP A 347 -2.48 8.36 -2.24
N SER A 348 -1.97 7.77 -1.16
CA SER A 348 -2.17 6.35 -0.83
C SER A 348 -2.77 6.24 0.57
N LEU A 349 -3.87 5.50 0.68
CA LEU A 349 -4.47 5.22 1.99
C LEU A 349 -3.55 4.32 2.82
N TYR A 350 -2.90 3.34 2.18
CA TYR A 350 -1.96 2.45 2.85
C TYR A 350 -0.77 3.21 3.45
N GLU A 351 -0.10 4.04 2.64
CA GLU A 351 1.09 4.78 3.09
C GLU A 351 0.73 5.82 4.17
N ALA A 352 -0.41 6.50 4.05
CA ALA A 352 -0.87 7.42 5.09
C ALA A 352 -1.13 6.71 6.43
N GLN A 353 -1.74 5.52 6.40
CA GLN A 353 -1.95 4.71 7.60
C GLN A 353 -0.63 4.16 8.17
N LEU A 354 0.30 3.74 7.30
CA LEU A 354 1.62 3.28 7.72
C LEU A 354 2.38 4.40 8.44
N LEU A 355 2.38 5.60 7.88
CA LEU A 355 3.01 6.78 8.48
C LEU A 355 2.42 7.09 9.85
N GLN A 356 1.09 7.10 9.99
CA GLN A 356 0.44 7.30 11.29
C GLN A 356 0.89 6.26 12.33
N ARG A 357 1.01 4.99 11.95
CA ARG A 357 1.49 3.94 12.85
C ARG A 357 2.95 4.13 13.25
N ARG A 358 3.82 4.53 12.31
CA ARG A 358 5.23 4.83 12.61
C ARG A 358 5.38 6.01 13.56
N CYS A 359 4.58 7.05 13.37
CA CYS A 359 4.55 8.21 14.26
C CYS A 359 4.11 7.86 15.68
N VAL A 360 2.99 7.14 15.83
CA VAL A 360 2.45 6.78 17.15
C VAL A 360 3.36 5.78 17.89
N SER A 361 4.10 4.94 17.16
CA SER A 361 5.05 3.98 17.75
C SER A 361 6.41 4.59 18.09
N GLY A 362 6.66 5.87 17.79
CA GLY A 362 7.95 6.53 18.03
C GLY A 362 9.08 6.00 17.13
N GLN A 363 8.75 5.40 15.98
CA GLN A 363 9.74 4.93 15.01
C GLN A 363 10.35 6.06 14.16
N ILE A 364 9.78 7.27 14.23
CA ILE A 364 10.24 8.46 13.52
C ILE A 364 10.80 9.44 14.57
N ASP A 365 11.97 10.02 14.29
CA ASP A 365 12.58 11.03 15.16
C ASP A 365 11.63 12.22 15.31
N THR A 366 11.28 12.56 16.54
CA THR A 366 10.35 13.66 16.85
C THR A 366 10.89 15.03 16.49
N ASN A 367 12.21 15.16 16.27
CA ASN A 367 12.84 16.41 15.85
C ASN A 367 12.84 16.60 14.32
N LEU A 368 12.41 15.61 13.53
CA LEU A 368 12.31 15.78 12.08
C LEU A 368 11.26 16.85 11.77
N LEU A 369 11.71 17.90 11.08
CA LEU A 369 10.85 18.88 10.43
C LEU A 369 10.25 18.29 9.15
N GLY A 370 11.00 17.48 8.42
CA GLY A 370 10.56 16.76 7.22
C GLY A 370 11.57 15.71 6.74
N ASP A 371 11.07 14.66 6.06
CA ASP A 371 11.85 13.54 5.53
C ASP A 371 11.34 13.17 4.13
N TRP A 372 12.13 13.44 3.09
CA TRP A 372 11.76 13.20 1.69
C TRP A 372 12.77 12.26 1.03
N PRO A 373 12.36 11.04 0.64
CA PRO A 373 13.22 10.12 -0.10
C PRO A 373 13.72 10.70 -1.42
N LEU A 374 12.86 11.47 -2.11
CA LEU A 374 13.11 12.03 -3.44
C LEU A 374 13.51 11.01 -4.51
N ALA A 375 13.24 9.71 -4.33
CA ALA A 375 13.41 8.68 -5.36
C ALA A 375 12.11 8.55 -6.20
N GLY A 376 11.76 9.60 -6.95
CA GLY A 376 10.51 9.66 -7.74
C GLY A 376 9.25 10.01 -6.94
N SER A 377 9.37 10.30 -5.64
CA SER A 377 8.28 10.71 -4.75
C SER A 377 8.62 11.98 -3.99
N THR A 378 7.63 12.85 -3.76
CA THR A 378 7.73 14.04 -2.91
C THR A 378 6.95 13.91 -1.61
N THR A 379 6.59 12.69 -1.22
CA THR A 379 5.84 12.46 0.02
C THR A 379 6.76 12.68 1.22
N ASP A 380 6.34 13.52 2.16
CA ASP A 380 7.01 13.68 3.45
C ASP A 380 6.69 12.49 4.35
N LEU A 381 7.72 11.76 4.75
CA LEU A 381 7.67 10.61 5.64
C LEU A 381 7.83 10.99 7.13
N SER A 382 7.95 12.28 7.44
CA SER A 382 7.90 12.78 8.81
C SER A 382 6.46 12.83 9.34
N CYS A 383 6.32 12.98 10.66
CA CYS A 383 5.02 13.13 11.29
C CYS A 383 4.33 14.47 11.00
N ASN A 384 5.03 15.43 10.37
CA ASN A 384 4.49 16.75 10.01
C ASN A 384 3.77 16.75 8.66
N GLN A 385 4.02 15.77 7.79
CA GLN A 385 3.34 15.61 6.49
C GLN A 385 3.34 16.89 5.64
N ASN A 386 4.49 17.56 5.55
CA ASN A 386 4.65 18.77 4.78
C ASN A 386 4.33 18.52 3.30
N LYS A 387 3.60 19.46 2.70
CA LYS A 387 3.26 19.40 1.29
C LYS A 387 4.42 19.91 0.44
N ALA A 388 5.09 19.00 -0.26
CA ALA A 388 6.06 19.36 -1.28
C ALA A 388 5.43 19.51 -2.68
N ILE A 389 6.01 20.36 -3.51
CA ILE A 389 5.59 20.62 -4.90
C ILE A 389 6.76 20.30 -5.83
N SER A 390 6.59 19.33 -6.73
CA SER A 390 7.58 19.04 -7.77
C SER A 390 7.32 19.85 -9.03
N PHE A 391 8.37 20.48 -9.54
CA PHE A 391 8.47 21.03 -10.90
C PHE A 391 9.46 20.23 -11.75
N ALA A 392 9.99 19.12 -11.21
CA ALA A 392 10.85 18.18 -11.92
C ALA A 392 10.02 17.09 -12.58
N THR A 393 10.46 16.63 -13.76
CA THR A 393 9.85 15.49 -14.47
C THR A 393 9.91 14.22 -13.62
N THR A 394 11.05 14.02 -12.95
CA THR A 394 11.29 12.91 -12.02
C THR A 394 11.78 13.52 -10.72
N PRO A 395 11.00 13.50 -9.63
CA PRO A 395 11.47 13.96 -8.33
C PRO A 395 12.80 13.29 -7.97
N GLY A 396 13.80 14.11 -7.59
CA GLY A 396 15.16 13.69 -7.27
C GLY A 396 16.17 13.79 -8.39
N SER A 397 15.75 13.87 -9.66
CA SER A 397 16.67 14.03 -10.79
C SER A 397 16.46 15.38 -11.47
N PHE A 398 17.55 16.09 -11.73
CA PHE A 398 17.51 17.49 -12.18
C PHE A 398 18.35 17.71 -13.44
N ASN A 399 17.76 18.38 -14.42
CA ASN A 399 18.33 18.60 -15.75
C ASN A 399 19.30 19.80 -15.88
N GLY A 400 19.48 20.63 -14.85
CA GLY A 400 20.30 21.85 -14.93
C GLY A 400 19.68 23.03 -15.66
N ILE A 401 18.37 23.03 -15.89
CA ILE A 401 17.66 24.08 -16.64
C ILE A 401 16.67 24.80 -15.71
N ASP A 402 15.59 24.12 -15.32
CA ASP A 402 14.43 24.72 -14.65
C ASP A 402 13.68 23.77 -13.70
N GLU A 403 14.25 22.60 -13.43
CA GLU A 403 13.66 21.61 -12.53
C GLU A 403 14.00 21.89 -11.07
N ARG A 404 13.00 21.77 -10.20
CA ARG A 404 13.14 21.88 -8.75
C ARG A 404 12.03 21.16 -8.01
N ILE A 405 12.23 21.00 -6.71
CA ILE A 405 11.20 20.59 -5.77
C ILE A 405 11.16 21.60 -4.63
N GLU A 406 9.97 22.08 -4.27
CA GLU A 406 9.74 22.97 -3.14
C GLU A 406 9.19 22.15 -1.97
N LEU A 407 9.97 22.01 -0.89
CA LEU A 407 9.66 21.11 0.23
C LEU A 407 8.74 21.74 1.29
N GLY A 408 8.64 23.06 1.31
CA GLY A 408 7.92 23.82 2.33
C GLY A 408 8.73 25.03 2.80
N ASP A 409 8.21 25.77 3.77
CA ASP A 409 8.83 26.97 4.29
C ASP A 409 9.42 26.72 5.69
N PHE A 410 10.74 26.52 5.76
CA PHE A 410 11.45 26.14 6.99
C PHE A 410 12.47 27.21 7.34
N ASP A 411 12.15 28.21 8.16
CA ASP A 411 13.10 29.31 8.46
C ASP A 411 14.25 28.90 9.39
N HIS A 412 13.98 27.93 10.26
CA HIS A 412 14.91 27.46 11.26
C HIS A 412 15.15 25.97 11.05
N ILE A 413 16.40 25.62 10.75
CA ILE A 413 16.89 24.24 10.70
C ILE A 413 18.15 24.15 11.56
N THR A 414 18.29 23.05 12.29
CA THR A 414 19.48 22.69 13.05
C THR A 414 20.37 21.75 12.26
N ARG A 415 19.79 20.97 11.34
CA ARG A 415 20.51 20.02 10.50
C ARG A 415 19.77 19.77 9.17
N LEU A 416 20.54 19.68 8.10
CA LEU A 416 20.13 19.20 6.78
C LEU A 416 20.99 18.00 6.42
N GLU A 417 20.36 16.89 6.06
CA GLU A 417 21.01 15.67 5.57
C GLU A 417 20.44 15.32 4.20
N PHE A 418 21.27 14.89 3.26
CA PHE A 418 20.82 14.34 1.98
C PHE A 418 21.95 13.60 1.27
N ASP A 419 21.59 12.76 0.32
CA ASP A 419 22.53 12.14 -0.61
C ASP A 419 22.51 12.88 -1.94
N VAL A 420 23.67 13.05 -2.56
CA VAL A 420 23.82 13.71 -3.87
C VAL A 420 24.74 12.94 -4.78
N ARG A 421 24.40 12.92 -6.07
CA ARG A 421 25.23 12.37 -7.14
C ARG A 421 25.29 13.34 -8.31
N TYR A 422 26.50 13.64 -8.78
CA TYR A 422 26.69 14.46 -9.97
C TYR A 422 28.01 14.13 -10.66
N SER A 423 28.09 14.39 -11.97
CA SER A 423 29.30 14.22 -12.79
C SER A 423 29.58 15.42 -13.69
N SER A 424 28.72 16.43 -13.63
CA SER A 424 28.83 17.67 -14.39
C SER A 424 28.34 18.86 -13.56
N TRP A 425 28.74 20.06 -13.93
CA TRP A 425 28.34 21.31 -13.28
C TRP A 425 28.41 22.48 -14.24
N ASN A 426 27.74 23.57 -13.89
CA ASN A 426 27.81 24.80 -14.67
C ASN A 426 29.18 25.47 -14.49
N THR A 427 29.93 25.67 -15.57
CA THR A 427 31.26 26.31 -15.52
C THR A 427 31.20 27.84 -15.60
N ALA A 428 30.05 28.41 -15.96
CA ALA A 428 29.85 29.85 -16.08
C ALA A 428 29.38 30.50 -14.77
N LYS A 429 28.53 29.81 -13.98
CA LYS A 429 27.95 30.25 -12.71
C LYS A 429 27.83 29.09 -11.73
N ALA A 430 27.58 29.39 -10.45
CA ALA A 430 27.28 28.35 -9.47
C ALA A 430 25.93 27.67 -9.76
N SER A 431 25.68 26.55 -9.10
CA SER A 431 24.40 25.83 -9.10
C SER A 431 24.01 25.51 -7.66
N PHE A 432 22.73 25.58 -7.32
CA PHE A 432 22.22 25.25 -5.99
C PHE A 432 21.61 23.85 -6.01
N ILE A 433 22.21 22.95 -5.22
CA ILE A 433 21.65 21.63 -4.96
C ILE A 433 20.44 21.81 -4.04
N VAL A 434 20.62 22.60 -2.99
CA VAL A 434 19.59 22.93 -2.01
C VAL A 434 19.69 24.41 -1.66
N SER A 435 18.56 25.11 -1.56
CA SER A 435 18.51 26.53 -1.19
C SER A 435 17.22 26.90 -0.50
N LYS A 436 17.29 27.70 0.55
CA LYS A 436 16.16 28.53 1.00
C LYS A 436 16.49 29.98 0.66
N TRP A 437 15.66 30.60 -0.20
CA TRP A 437 15.85 31.89 -0.91
C TRP A 437 16.35 31.77 -2.35
N ASP A 438 16.15 32.82 -3.16
CA ASP A 438 16.51 32.82 -4.60
C ASP A 438 18.00 33.07 -4.89
N TYR A 439 18.57 34.17 -4.38
CA TYR A 439 19.96 34.55 -4.68
C TYR A 439 20.49 35.66 -3.77
N GLY A 440 21.82 35.69 -3.58
CA GLY A 440 22.57 36.77 -2.92
C GLY A 440 23.32 36.33 -1.66
N THR A 441 23.97 37.29 -0.99
CA THR A 441 24.64 37.07 0.32
C THR A 441 23.79 37.51 1.51
N LYS A 442 22.56 37.99 1.25
CA LYS A 442 21.61 38.42 2.27
C LYS A 442 20.41 37.47 2.28
N ASN A 443 20.25 36.74 3.38
CA ASN A 443 19.15 35.86 3.76
C ASN A 443 19.07 34.38 3.28
N PRO A 444 20.07 33.75 2.60
CA PRO A 444 19.95 32.32 2.30
C PRO A 444 20.82 31.41 3.20
N TYR A 445 20.38 30.17 3.38
CA TYR A 445 21.32 29.03 3.48
C TYR A 445 21.15 28.09 2.30
N TYR A 446 22.26 27.56 1.83
CA TYR A 446 22.31 26.76 0.62
C TYR A 446 23.53 25.84 0.60
N ILE A 447 23.37 24.73 -0.13
CA ILE A 447 24.48 23.92 -0.60
C ILE A 447 24.59 24.09 -2.11
N GLN A 448 25.78 24.48 -2.57
CA GLN A 448 26.03 24.81 -3.97
C GLN A 448 27.20 24.02 -4.54
N LEU A 449 27.21 23.93 -5.86
CA LEU A 449 28.39 23.63 -6.67
C LEU A 449 28.95 24.93 -7.26
N GLY A 450 30.21 25.21 -7.00
CA GLY A 450 30.93 26.29 -7.68
C GLY A 450 31.26 25.95 -9.14
N LYS A 451 31.81 26.92 -9.87
CA LYS A 451 32.20 26.78 -11.30
C LYS A 451 33.23 25.68 -11.57
N THR A 452 33.89 25.21 -10.53
CA THR A 452 34.91 24.15 -10.55
C THR A 452 34.39 22.82 -10.01
N GLY A 453 33.08 22.68 -9.82
CA GLY A 453 32.44 21.46 -9.29
C GLY A 453 32.56 21.30 -7.78
N LYS A 454 33.23 22.25 -7.10
CA LYS A 454 33.43 22.19 -5.65
C LYS A 454 32.13 22.41 -4.90
N LEU A 455 31.79 21.49 -4.01
CA LEU A 455 30.66 21.60 -3.09
C LEU A 455 30.99 22.54 -1.93
N SER A 456 30.04 23.40 -1.57
CA SER A 456 30.14 24.24 -0.37
C SER A 456 28.79 24.44 0.30
N ALA A 457 28.76 24.33 1.62
CA ALA A 457 27.63 24.72 2.46
C ALA A 457 27.82 26.16 2.95
N ARG A 458 26.80 27.00 2.82
CA ARG A 458 26.90 28.44 3.12
C ARG A 458 25.64 28.98 3.77
N VAL A 459 25.84 29.98 4.62
CA VAL A 459 24.80 30.84 5.21
C VAL A 459 25.21 32.28 4.96
N ASN A 460 24.35 33.08 4.35
CA ASN A 460 24.63 34.49 4.00
C ASN A 460 25.97 34.66 3.24
N GLY A 461 26.31 33.70 2.36
CA GLY A 461 27.54 33.70 1.55
C GLY A 461 28.80 33.22 2.28
N LYS A 462 28.79 33.09 3.60
CA LYS A 462 29.92 32.57 4.40
C LYS A 462 29.74 31.06 4.61
N GLY A 463 30.81 30.27 4.49
CA GLY A 463 30.68 28.82 4.62
C GLY A 463 31.97 28.03 4.44
N ILE A 464 31.79 26.71 4.28
CA ILE A 464 32.84 25.68 4.23
C ILE A 464 32.81 25.00 2.87
N ASN A 465 33.97 24.57 2.35
CA ASN A 465 34.06 23.86 1.07
C ASN A 465 34.55 22.42 1.31
N ALA A 466 33.92 21.44 0.67
CA ALA A 466 34.29 20.02 0.79
C ALA A 466 35.22 19.52 -0.33
N GLY A 467 35.38 20.28 -1.42
CA GLY A 467 36.12 19.83 -2.61
C GLY A 467 35.17 19.46 -3.76
N ASN A 468 35.72 18.93 -4.85
CA ASN A 468 34.91 18.48 -6.00
C ASN A 468 34.58 16.99 -5.83
N LEU A 469 33.29 16.68 -5.77
CA LEU A 469 32.72 15.33 -5.61
C LEU A 469 32.02 14.86 -6.89
N GLY A 470 32.30 15.50 -8.03
CA GLY A 470 31.65 15.23 -9.31
C GLY A 470 32.17 13.97 -10.00
N ASP A 471 32.26 12.84 -9.29
CA ASP A 471 32.79 11.58 -9.78
C ASP A 471 31.69 10.61 -10.29
N GLY A 472 30.42 11.00 -10.18
CA GLY A 472 29.26 10.19 -10.56
C GLY A 472 28.81 9.17 -9.50
N ASN A 473 29.41 9.17 -8.31
CA ASN A 473 28.98 8.34 -7.17
C ASN A 473 28.04 9.11 -6.23
N TRP A 474 27.36 8.38 -5.36
CA TRP A 474 26.55 8.96 -4.30
C TRP A 474 27.44 9.41 -3.14
N HIS A 475 27.20 10.62 -2.65
CA HIS A 475 27.85 11.21 -1.48
C HIS A 475 26.81 11.65 -0.46
N HIS A 476 27.04 11.33 0.81
CA HIS A 476 26.18 11.75 1.91
C HIS A 476 26.65 13.09 2.48
N ILE A 477 25.76 14.07 2.51
CA ILE A 477 26.05 15.44 2.93
C ILE A 477 25.28 15.76 4.21
N VAL A 478 26.00 16.24 5.23
CA VAL A 478 25.39 16.74 6.47
C VAL A 478 25.85 18.18 6.71
N MET A 479 24.88 19.11 6.69
CA MET A 479 25.07 20.48 7.11
C MET A 479 24.43 20.68 8.49
N THR A 480 25.21 21.10 9.47
CA THR A 480 24.72 21.42 10.81
C THR A 480 24.72 22.92 11.05
N LEU A 481 23.70 23.42 11.74
CA LEU A 481 23.58 24.81 12.16
C LEU A 481 23.25 24.86 13.65
N ASN A 482 24.28 24.73 14.49
CA ASN A 482 24.12 24.78 15.94
C ASN A 482 24.28 26.22 16.43
N GLY A 483 23.15 26.90 16.66
CA GLY A 483 23.13 28.33 16.93
C GLY A 483 23.70 29.11 15.74
N ASN A 484 24.84 29.77 15.92
CA ASN A 484 25.51 30.53 14.86
C ASN A 484 26.71 29.80 14.25
N ILE A 485 26.88 28.51 14.52
CA ILE A 485 27.99 27.70 14.01
C ILE A 485 27.49 26.80 12.89
N LEU A 486 27.97 27.06 11.68
CA LEU A 486 27.76 26.21 10.51
C LEU A 486 28.86 25.14 10.47
N GLY A 487 28.48 23.89 10.25
CA GLY A 487 29.39 22.75 10.02
C GLY A 487 29.05 22.01 8.74
N LEU A 488 30.04 21.31 8.17
CA LEU A 488 29.87 20.49 6.97
C LEU A 488 30.62 19.16 7.14
N ASN A 489 29.88 18.07 6.98
CA ASN A 489 30.41 16.72 6.89
C ASN A 489 30.02 16.10 5.55
N VAL A 490 30.96 15.39 4.93
CA VAL A 490 30.74 14.65 3.67
C VAL A 490 31.26 13.22 3.87
N ASP A 491 30.41 12.23 3.65
CA ASP A 491 30.74 10.81 3.78
C ASP A 491 31.38 10.45 5.14
N GLY A 492 30.92 11.08 6.22
CA GLY A 492 31.49 10.92 7.55
C GLY A 492 32.75 11.75 7.82
N THR A 493 33.32 12.42 6.82
CA THR A 493 34.50 13.29 6.95
C THR A 493 34.10 14.72 7.31
N ASP A 494 34.61 15.24 8.43
CA ASP A 494 34.40 16.63 8.85
C ASP A 494 35.28 17.60 8.05
N HIS A 495 34.67 18.60 7.43
CA HIS A 495 35.35 19.67 6.69
C HIS A 495 35.50 20.97 7.48
N GLY A 496 35.08 20.96 8.75
CA GLY A 496 35.27 22.04 9.70
C GLY A 496 34.00 22.84 9.99
N ILE A 497 34.16 23.88 10.80
CA ILE A 497 33.09 24.76 11.27
C ILE A 497 33.41 26.23 11.02
N VAL A 498 32.37 27.05 10.87
CA VAL A 498 32.50 28.50 10.73
C VAL A 498 31.34 29.24 11.39
N THR A 499 31.64 30.32 12.12
CA THR A 499 30.61 31.20 12.67
C THR A 499 29.94 31.99 11.55
N VAL A 500 28.61 31.98 11.50
CA VAL A 500 27.76 32.65 10.52
C VAL A 500 26.77 33.58 11.20
N ILE A 501 26.16 34.49 10.43
CA ILE A 501 25.00 35.26 10.88
C ILE A 501 23.78 34.51 10.35
N LEU A 502 22.84 34.16 11.22
CA LEU A 502 21.61 33.49 10.82
C LEU A 502 20.78 34.39 9.90
N PRO A 503 20.17 33.84 8.84
CA PRO A 503 19.28 34.61 7.98
C PRO A 503 18.01 35.00 8.74
N ALA A 504 17.40 36.12 8.35
CA ALA A 504 16.07 36.47 8.82
C ALA A 504 15.02 35.55 8.20
N SER A 505 13.93 35.32 8.93
CA SER A 505 12.73 34.61 8.45
C SER A 505 12.22 35.20 7.14
N ASN A 506 11.79 34.33 6.23
CA ASN A 506 11.30 34.71 4.92
C ASN A 506 10.34 33.67 4.35
N ASN A 507 9.50 34.08 3.41
CA ASN A 507 8.47 33.20 2.84
C ASN A 507 8.94 32.46 1.57
N PHE A 508 10.25 32.24 1.41
CA PHE A 508 10.75 31.45 0.28
C PHE A 508 10.75 29.97 0.65
N PRO A 509 10.32 29.09 -0.27
CA PRO A 509 10.39 27.67 -0.01
C PRO A 509 11.85 27.22 0.11
N PHE A 510 12.04 26.16 0.88
CA PHE A 510 13.23 25.34 0.84
C PHE A 510 13.16 24.50 -0.44
N SER A 511 14.04 24.79 -1.39
CA SER A 511 14.06 24.17 -2.71
C SER A 511 15.25 23.24 -2.91
N VAL A 512 15.02 22.16 -3.66
CA VAL A 512 16.04 21.23 -4.15
C VAL A 512 16.09 21.32 -5.67
N GLY A 513 17.29 21.35 -6.25
CA GLY A 513 17.54 21.33 -7.70
C GLY A 513 17.58 22.69 -8.40
N SER A 514 16.82 23.68 -7.93
CA SER A 514 16.92 25.07 -8.36
C SER A 514 16.16 25.96 -7.36
N THR A 515 16.30 27.27 -7.50
CA THR A 515 15.55 28.25 -6.69
C THR A 515 14.11 28.39 -7.18
N ALA A 516 13.22 28.98 -6.36
CA ALA A 516 11.84 29.26 -6.73
C ALA A 516 11.71 30.10 -8.03
N LYS A 517 12.69 30.97 -8.33
CA LYS A 517 12.78 31.73 -9.58
C LYS A 517 13.50 31.01 -10.73
N ASN A 518 13.77 29.71 -10.62
CA ASN A 518 14.52 28.92 -11.61
C ASN A 518 15.91 29.53 -11.94
N THR A 519 16.56 30.09 -10.92
CA THR A 519 17.95 30.56 -11.02
C THR A 519 18.90 29.56 -10.35
N TYR A 520 20.14 29.49 -10.87
CA TYR A 520 21.21 28.58 -10.40
C TYR A 520 20.83 27.09 -10.44
N PRO A 521 20.31 26.58 -11.57
CA PRO A 521 19.84 25.19 -11.63
C PRO A 521 21.00 24.20 -11.48
N PHE A 522 20.71 23.11 -10.78
CA PHE A 522 21.60 21.97 -10.56
C PHE A 522 21.34 20.85 -11.56
N THR A 523 22.41 20.16 -11.96
CA THR A 523 22.36 18.96 -12.80
C THR A 523 22.89 17.79 -11.99
N GLY A 524 22.07 16.76 -11.80
CA GLY A 524 22.42 15.57 -11.02
C GLY A 524 21.22 15.04 -10.25
N ASP A 525 21.49 14.19 -9.28
CA ASP A 525 20.47 13.51 -8.49
C ASP A 525 20.62 13.82 -7.00
N VAL A 526 19.49 13.91 -6.28
CA VAL A 526 19.39 14.14 -4.84
C VAL A 526 18.37 13.18 -4.23
N GLU A 527 18.74 12.50 -3.16
CA GLU A 527 17.89 11.56 -2.42
C GLU A 527 17.97 11.79 -0.90
N ASN A 528 17.04 11.20 -0.16
CA ASN A 528 17.04 11.10 1.31
C ASN A 528 17.20 12.46 2.04
N VAL A 529 16.49 13.49 1.58
CA VAL A 529 16.54 14.83 2.17
C VAL A 529 15.81 14.84 3.51
N LYS A 530 16.52 15.18 4.59
CA LYS A 530 15.98 15.31 5.95
C LYS A 530 16.29 16.67 6.54
N LEU A 531 15.29 17.25 7.19
CA LEU A 531 15.39 18.51 7.92
C LEU A 531 15.08 18.28 9.39
N TYR A 532 15.88 18.89 10.26
CA TYR A 532 15.73 18.90 11.72
C TYR A 532 15.84 20.31 12.26
#